data_AF-A0A0F9VA29-F1
#
_entry.id   AF-A0A0F9VA29-F1
#
_cell.length_a   1.000
_cell.length_b   1.000
_cell.length_c   1.000
_cell.angle_alpha   90.00
_cell.angle_beta   90.00
_cell.angle_gamma   90.00
#
_symmetry.space_group_name_H-M   'P 1'
#
loop_
_entity.id
_entity.type
_entity.pdbx_description
1 polymer ?
#
loop_
_entity_poly.entity_id
_entity_poly.type
_entity_poly.pdbx_seq_one_letter_code
_entity_poly.pdbx_strand_id
1 'polypeptide(L)'
;MEVDEEITKLSKINSAALINIRINNLWLEVNKAAVSGKYSKWNLYLDRVWCELGGDVKEKEDDKDKDKKDKKDKKKSEMEQFRDINKDVLEKLKDLPTIKGFKQFNEGDKSTMSEIYNILLKKEFFLRRLQNKQGKGTAYEESWDEYIHG
;
A
#
# COMPACT_ATOMS: atom_id res chain seq x y z
N MET A 1 30.47 21.30 18.86
CA MET A 1 29.07 21.73 18.67
C MET A 1 28.67 21.65 17.20
N GLU A 2 29.37 22.29 16.26
CA GLU A 2 29.08 22.13 14.81
C GLU A 2 29.29 20.70 14.27
N VAL A 3 30.33 20.01 14.72
CA VAL A 3 30.66 18.64 14.28
C VAL A 3 29.57 17.62 14.65
N ASP A 4 28.95 17.76 15.83
CA ASP A 4 27.89 16.84 16.28
C ASP A 4 26.59 17.01 15.48
N GLU A 5 26.28 18.23 15.05
CA GLU A 5 25.15 18.50 14.17
C GLU A 5 25.37 17.94 12.77
N GLU A 6 26.58 18.05 12.24
CA GLU A 6 26.94 17.53 10.92
C GLU A 6 26.89 15.99 10.90
N ILE A 7 27.42 15.32 11.93
CA ILE A 7 27.31 13.86 12.11
C ILE A 7 25.83 13.43 12.17
N THR A 8 25.00 14.17 12.91
CA THR A 8 23.57 13.86 13.02
C THR A 8 22.85 14.01 11.68
N LYS A 9 23.17 15.05 10.91
CA LYS A 9 22.61 15.27 9.56
C LYS A 9 23.02 14.15 8.60
N LEU A 10 24.30 13.79 8.57
CA LEU A 10 24.80 12.68 7.74
C LEU A 10 24.12 11.35 8.09
N SER A 11 23.95 11.06 9.38
CA SER A 11 23.25 9.85 9.84
C SER A 11 21.79 9.80 9.37
N LYS A 12 21.06 10.93 9.44
CA LYS A 12 19.69 11.04 8.93
C LYS A 12 19.60 10.85 7.41
N ILE A 13 20.53 11.44 6.66
CA ILE A 13 20.60 11.29 5.20
C ILE A 13 20.83 9.83 4.82
N ASN A 14 21.78 9.16 5.47
CA ASN A 14 22.06 7.75 5.24
C ASN A 14 20.86 6.87 5.57
N SER A 15 20.18 7.13 6.68
CA SER A 15 18.95 6.41 7.06
C SER A 15 17.85 6.55 6.01
N ALA A 16 17.58 7.78 5.54
CA ALA A 16 16.59 8.03 4.50
C ALA A 16 16.94 7.33 3.17
N ALA A 17 18.22 7.35 2.77
CA ALA A 17 18.68 6.65 1.57
C ALA A 17 18.47 5.13 1.67
N LEU A 18 18.79 4.52 2.82
CA LEU A 18 18.60 3.09 3.04
C LEU A 18 17.12 2.67 3.02
N ILE A 19 16.24 3.51 3.57
CA ILE A 19 14.78 3.30 3.51
C ILE A 19 14.32 3.32 2.05
N ASN A 20 14.75 4.30 1.26
CA ASN A 20 14.38 4.40 -0.16
C ASN A 20 14.86 3.20 -0.97
N ILE A 21 16.11 2.75 -0.76
CA ILE A 21 16.64 1.54 -1.42
C ILE A 21 15.79 0.31 -1.07
N ARG A 22 15.41 0.17 0.20
CA ARG A 22 14.60 -0.96 0.65
C ARG A 22 13.20 -0.94 0.06
N ILE A 23 12.53 0.21 0.08
CA ILE A 23 11.21 0.40 -0.55
C ILE A 23 11.28 0.08 -2.04
N ASN A 24 12.33 0.54 -2.74
CA ASN A 24 12.54 0.21 -4.14
C ASN A 24 12.68 -1.31 -4.38
N ASN A 25 13.47 -2.01 -3.56
CA ASN A 25 13.60 -3.46 -3.65
C ASN A 25 12.26 -4.18 -3.40
N LEU A 26 11.46 -3.69 -2.45
CA LEU A 26 10.11 -4.22 -2.22
C LEU A 26 9.21 -4.02 -3.44
N TRP A 27 9.27 -2.87 -4.11
CA TRP A 27 8.50 -2.65 -5.34
C TRP A 27 8.92 -3.57 -6.50
N LEU A 28 10.20 -3.92 -6.60
CA LEU A 28 10.66 -4.92 -7.57
C LEU A 28 10.03 -6.29 -7.28
N GLU A 29 9.94 -6.69 -6.01
CA GLU A 29 9.31 -7.95 -5.62
C GLU A 29 7.78 -7.92 -5.78
N VAL A 30 7.14 -6.78 -5.50
CA VAL A 30 5.72 -6.54 -5.81
C VAL A 30 5.46 -6.78 -7.30
N ASN A 31 6.23 -6.14 -8.17
CA ASN A 31 6.08 -6.29 -9.62
C ASN A 31 6.27 -7.75 -10.06
N LYS A 32 7.31 -8.43 -9.58
CA LYS A 32 7.54 -9.85 -9.88
C LYS A 32 6.37 -10.74 -9.45
N ALA A 33 5.80 -10.51 -8.27
CA ALA A 33 4.67 -11.27 -7.76
C ALA A 33 3.39 -11.00 -8.56
N ALA A 34 3.13 -9.74 -8.91
CA ALA A 34 1.99 -9.31 -9.70
C ALA A 34 1.98 -9.95 -11.09
N VAL A 35 3.09 -9.86 -11.84
CA VAL A 35 3.18 -10.45 -13.19
C VAL A 35 3.09 -11.97 -13.19
N SER A 36 3.48 -12.60 -12.06
CA SER A 36 3.43 -14.06 -11.90
C SER A 36 2.05 -14.56 -11.44
N GLY A 37 1.08 -13.68 -11.20
CA GLY A 37 -0.24 -14.05 -10.64
C GLY A 37 -0.17 -14.64 -9.22
N LYS A 38 0.94 -14.41 -8.48
CA LYS A 38 1.14 -14.96 -7.13
C LYS A 38 0.51 -14.02 -6.10
N TYR A 39 -0.82 -13.96 -6.06
CA TYR A 39 -1.60 -12.99 -5.28
C TYR A 39 -1.23 -12.95 -3.78
N SER A 40 -1.03 -14.09 -3.14
CA SER A 40 -0.63 -14.13 -1.72
C SER A 40 0.75 -13.51 -1.49
N LYS A 41 1.71 -13.74 -2.40
CA LYS A 41 3.04 -13.12 -2.32
C LYS A 41 2.96 -11.63 -2.63
N TRP A 42 2.14 -11.25 -3.61
CA TRP A 42 1.90 -9.84 -3.93
C TRP A 42 1.37 -9.09 -2.71
N ASN A 43 0.34 -9.63 -2.05
CA ASN A 43 -0.18 -9.04 -0.81
C ASN A 43 0.88 -8.92 0.28
N LEU A 44 1.67 -9.98 0.50
CA LEU A 44 2.74 -9.99 1.50
C LEU A 44 3.75 -8.87 1.24
N TYR A 45 4.19 -8.68 0.00
CA TYR A 45 5.13 -7.61 -0.33
C TYR A 45 4.51 -6.22 -0.15
N LEU A 46 3.21 -6.04 -0.47
CA LEU A 46 2.49 -4.79 -0.18
C LEU A 46 2.39 -4.52 1.32
N ASP A 47 2.19 -5.54 2.16
CA ASP A 47 2.23 -5.40 3.62
C ASP A 47 3.61 -4.97 4.11
N ARG A 48 4.68 -5.49 3.50
CA ARG A 48 6.05 -5.05 3.80
C ARG A 48 6.30 -3.60 3.39
N VAL A 49 5.77 -3.16 2.25
CA VAL A 49 5.81 -1.74 1.84
C VAL A 49 5.08 -0.88 2.87
N TRP A 50 3.90 -1.31 3.32
CA TRP A 50 3.18 -0.62 4.39
C TRP A 50 4.02 -0.50 5.67
N CYS A 51 4.75 -1.52 6.09
CA CYS A 51 5.61 -1.42 7.29
C CYS A 51 6.69 -0.32 7.17
N GLU A 52 7.19 -0.04 5.96
CA GLU A 52 8.21 1.00 5.74
C GLU A 52 7.60 2.42 5.60
N LEU A 53 6.32 2.52 5.23
CA LEU A 53 5.61 3.79 5.05
C LEU A 53 4.75 4.18 6.28
N GLY A 54 4.16 3.18 6.94
CA GLY A 54 3.19 3.34 8.01
C GLY A 54 3.75 4.00 9.26
N GLY A 55 5.06 3.87 9.51
CA GLY A 55 5.74 4.56 10.62
C GLY A 55 5.69 6.09 10.52
N ASP A 56 5.56 6.63 9.30
CA ASP A 56 5.48 8.08 9.06
C ASP A 56 4.03 8.58 8.94
N VAL A 57 3.05 7.68 9.08
CA VAL A 57 1.64 8.06 9.13
C VAL A 57 1.38 8.66 10.50
N LYS A 58 1.15 9.97 10.55
CA LYS A 58 0.73 10.65 11.77
C LYS A 58 -0.62 10.06 12.20
N GLU A 59 -0.67 9.46 13.38
CA GLU A 59 -1.95 9.21 14.04
C GLU A 59 -2.62 10.58 14.19
N LYS A 60 -3.83 10.73 13.64
CA LYS A 60 -4.67 11.84 14.04
C LYS A 60 -4.88 11.60 15.54
N GLU A 61 -4.33 12.46 16.39
CA GLU A 61 -4.73 12.49 17.79
C GLU A 61 -6.26 12.47 17.79
N ASP A 62 -6.84 11.45 18.40
CA ASP A 62 -8.28 11.38 18.55
C ASP A 62 -8.69 12.69 19.24
N ASP A 63 -9.30 13.60 18.48
CA ASP A 63 -10.17 14.65 19.03
C ASP A 63 -11.23 13.91 19.85
N LYS A 64 -10.92 13.65 21.12
CA LYS A 64 -11.82 13.04 22.10
C LYS A 64 -13.00 13.95 22.43
N ASP A 65 -12.99 15.18 21.93
CA ASP A 65 -14.07 16.15 22.09
C ASP A 65 -14.41 16.79 20.74
N LYS A 66 -15.39 16.22 20.03
CA LYS A 66 -16.35 16.98 19.22
C LYS A 66 -17.49 16.09 18.75
N ASP A 67 -18.61 16.36 19.41
CA ASP A 67 -20.00 16.16 19.04
C ASP A 67 -20.36 15.16 17.94
N LYS A 68 -21.24 14.24 18.35
CA LYS A 68 -22.09 13.41 17.50
C LYS A 68 -23.09 14.29 16.73
N LYS A 69 -22.68 14.93 15.64
CA LYS A 69 -23.55 15.36 14.54
C LYS A 69 -22.64 15.64 13.34
N ASP A 70 -23.04 15.20 12.15
CA ASP A 70 -22.33 15.36 10.87
C ASP A 70 -21.23 14.32 10.55
N LYS A 71 -21.55 13.03 10.72
CA LYS A 71 -20.73 11.89 10.23
C LYS A 71 -21.07 11.47 8.79
N LYS A 72 -21.09 12.38 7.81
CA LYS A 72 -21.23 11.98 6.40
C LYS A 72 -19.97 12.17 5.54
N ASP A 73 -19.06 13.07 5.90
CA ASP A 73 -17.89 13.38 5.07
C ASP A 73 -16.54 13.39 5.83
N LYS A 74 -16.39 12.59 6.90
CA LYS A 74 -15.09 12.49 7.59
C LYS A 74 -14.13 11.64 6.74
N LYS A 75 -13.20 12.29 6.04
CA LYS A 75 -12.13 11.63 5.28
C LYS A 75 -11.35 10.68 6.19
N LYS A 76 -11.46 9.38 5.91
CA LYS A 76 -10.78 8.29 6.64
C LYS A 76 -9.27 8.56 6.71
N SER A 77 -8.64 8.22 7.84
CA SER A 77 -7.18 8.29 7.95
C SER A 77 -6.50 7.29 7.01
N GLU A 78 -5.22 7.48 6.69
CA GLU A 78 -4.44 6.54 5.89
C GLU A 78 -4.41 5.14 6.53
N MET A 79 -4.33 5.08 7.86
CA MET A 79 -4.39 3.83 8.63
C MET A 79 -5.74 3.12 8.46
N GLU A 80 -6.84 3.86 8.56
CA GLU A 80 -8.20 3.32 8.36
C GLU A 80 -8.39 2.82 6.91
N GLN A 81 -7.96 3.61 5.93
CA GLN A 81 -8.02 3.23 4.52
C GLN A 81 -7.22 1.95 4.24
N PHE A 82 -5.99 1.86 4.76
CA PHE A 82 -5.18 0.66 4.61
C PHE A 82 -5.85 -0.56 5.27
N ARG A 83 -6.40 -0.39 6.48
CA ARG A 83 -7.08 -1.47 7.20
C ARG A 83 -8.29 -1.99 6.43
N ASP A 84 -9.09 -1.09 5.86
CA ASP A 84 -10.26 -1.46 5.07
C ASP A 84 -9.85 -2.24 3.82
N ILE A 85 -8.88 -1.72 3.05
CA ILE A 85 -8.35 -2.41 1.87
C ILE A 85 -7.80 -3.78 2.26
N ASN A 86 -7.05 -3.88 3.37
CA ASN A 86 -6.46 -5.14 3.80
C ASN A 86 -7.52 -6.16 4.23
N LYS A 87 -8.61 -5.70 4.83
CA LYS A 87 -9.75 -6.55 5.18
C LYS A 87 -10.38 -7.13 3.91
N ASP A 88 -10.61 -6.31 2.89
CA ASP A 88 -11.17 -6.73 1.60
C ASP A 88 -10.27 -7.76 0.90
N VAL A 89 -8.95 -7.53 0.93
CA VAL A 89 -7.97 -8.50 0.40
C VAL A 89 -8.04 -9.83 1.13
N LEU A 90 -8.07 -9.82 2.47
CA LEU A 90 -8.10 -11.05 3.27
C LEU A 90 -9.40 -11.83 3.10
N GLU A 91 -10.52 -11.14 2.91
CA GLU A 91 -11.80 -11.78 2.64
C GLU A 91 -11.74 -12.52 1.31
N LYS A 92 -11.27 -11.85 0.24
CA LYS A 92 -11.22 -12.44 -1.10
C LYS A 92 -10.11 -13.45 -1.30
N LEU A 93 -8.97 -13.32 -0.62
CA LEU A 93 -7.88 -14.30 -0.71
C LEU A 93 -8.28 -15.69 -0.18
N LYS A 94 -9.28 -15.79 0.70
CA LYS A 94 -9.81 -17.08 1.18
C LYS A 94 -10.50 -17.87 0.08
N ASP A 95 -11.08 -17.16 -0.88
CA ASP A 95 -11.80 -17.73 -2.01
C ASP A 95 -10.86 -18.11 -3.17
N LEU A 96 -9.54 -17.88 -3.00
CA LEU A 96 -8.58 -18.15 -4.05
C LEU A 96 -8.61 -19.65 -4.42
N PRO A 97 -8.90 -19.98 -5.69
CA PRO A 97 -9.01 -21.37 -6.10
C PRO A 97 -7.63 -22.05 -6.00
N THR A 98 -7.60 -23.20 -5.32
CA THR A 98 -6.40 -24.03 -5.27
C THR A 98 -6.36 -24.94 -6.49
N ILE A 99 -5.37 -24.76 -7.37
CA ILE A 99 -5.14 -25.69 -8.47
C ILE A 99 -4.70 -27.02 -7.87
N LYS A 100 -5.53 -28.06 -7.99
CA LYS A 100 -5.12 -29.45 -7.76
C LYS A 100 -4.81 -30.09 -9.11
N GLY A 101 -3.53 -30.31 -9.41
CA GLY A 101 -3.08 -30.99 -10.64
C GLY A 101 -3.22 -30.14 -11.91
N PHE A 102 -3.72 -30.74 -13.00
CA PHE A 102 -3.87 -30.11 -14.32
C PHE A 102 -5.26 -29.48 -14.54
N LYS A 103 -6.04 -29.26 -13.47
CA LYS A 103 -7.39 -28.71 -13.58
C LYS A 103 -7.33 -27.26 -14.09
N GLN A 104 -8.00 -27.00 -15.21
CA GLN A 104 -8.19 -25.63 -15.71
C GLN A 104 -9.16 -24.87 -14.80
N PHE A 105 -8.92 -23.56 -14.68
CA PHE A 105 -9.82 -22.66 -13.98
C PHE A 105 -11.14 -22.50 -14.73
N ASN A 106 -12.25 -22.63 -14.00
CA ASN A 106 -13.58 -22.34 -14.51
C ASN A 106 -13.81 -20.81 -14.57
N GLU A 107 -14.96 -20.39 -15.10
CA GLU A 107 -15.29 -18.96 -15.24
C GLU A 107 -15.42 -18.25 -13.88
N GLY A 108 -15.98 -18.91 -12.87
CA GLY A 108 -16.04 -18.41 -11.50
C GLY A 108 -14.65 -18.23 -10.88
N ASP A 109 -13.74 -19.19 -11.07
CA ASP A 109 -12.35 -19.10 -10.61
C ASP A 109 -11.65 -17.87 -11.23
N LYS A 110 -11.84 -17.66 -12.54
CA LYS A 110 -11.29 -16.49 -13.26
C LYS A 110 -11.87 -15.18 -12.73
N SER A 111 -13.17 -15.14 -12.44
CA SER A 111 -13.83 -13.97 -11.83
C SER A 111 -13.22 -13.65 -10.47
N THR A 112 -13.07 -14.64 -9.59
CA THR A 112 -12.44 -14.45 -8.27
C THR A 112 -10.99 -13.96 -8.39
N MET A 113 -10.21 -14.53 -9.30
CA MET A 113 -8.83 -14.08 -9.55
C MET A 113 -8.76 -12.64 -10.05
N SER A 114 -9.72 -12.22 -10.90
CA SER A 114 -9.84 -10.84 -11.37
C SER A 114 -10.21 -9.87 -10.25
N GLU A 115 -11.14 -10.24 -9.37
CA GLU A 115 -11.50 -9.44 -8.20
C GLU A 115 -10.31 -9.26 -7.25
N ILE A 116 -9.60 -10.33 -6.93
CA ILE A 116 -8.40 -10.28 -6.08
C ILE A 116 -7.33 -9.38 -6.72
N TYR A 117 -7.09 -9.52 -8.02
CA TYR A 117 -6.18 -8.66 -8.76
C TYR A 117 -6.54 -7.18 -8.60
N ASN A 118 -7.82 -6.83 -8.80
CA ASN A 118 -8.29 -5.45 -8.71
C ASN A 118 -8.13 -4.87 -7.29
N ILE A 119 -8.37 -5.66 -6.25
CA ILE A 119 -8.21 -5.19 -4.86
C ILE A 119 -6.72 -5.00 -4.52
N LEU A 120 -5.84 -5.93 -4.94
CA LEU A 120 -4.39 -5.78 -4.75
C LEU A 120 -3.83 -4.59 -5.52
N LEU A 121 -4.34 -4.34 -6.72
CA LEU A 121 -3.97 -3.17 -7.51
C LEU A 121 -4.39 -1.87 -6.81
N LYS A 122 -5.59 -1.81 -6.23
CA LYS A 122 -6.03 -0.68 -5.39
C LYS A 122 -5.11 -0.46 -4.19
N LYS A 123 -4.73 -1.55 -3.50
CA LYS A 123 -3.79 -1.50 -2.37
C LYS A 123 -2.42 -0.95 -2.79
N GLU A 124 -1.90 -1.42 -3.92
CA GLU A 124 -0.66 -0.93 -4.50
C GLU A 124 -0.72 0.56 -4.82
N PHE A 125 -1.77 1.02 -5.49
CA PHE A 125 -1.94 2.44 -5.80
C PHE A 125 -2.01 3.31 -4.55
N PHE A 126 -2.76 2.87 -3.53
CA PHE A 126 -2.83 3.54 -2.25
C PHE A 126 -1.42 3.72 -1.64
N LEU A 127 -0.61 2.65 -1.61
CA LEU A 127 0.75 2.69 -1.05
C LEU A 127 1.70 3.57 -1.88
N ARG A 128 1.60 3.56 -3.21
CA ARG A 128 2.38 4.46 -4.07
C ARG A 128 2.03 5.93 -3.83
N ARG A 129 0.74 6.25 -3.70
CA ARG A 129 0.27 7.60 -3.35
C ARG A 129 0.79 8.02 -1.97
N LEU A 130 0.76 7.12 -0.99
CA LEU A 130 1.31 7.37 0.33
C LEU A 130 2.82 7.65 0.29
N GLN A 131 3.60 6.84 -0.42
CA GLN A 131 5.04 7.05 -0.59
C GLN A 131 5.35 8.41 -1.24
N ASN A 132 4.62 8.77 -2.30
CA ASN A 132 4.76 10.07 -2.96
C ASN A 132 4.42 11.22 -2.01
N LYS A 133 3.32 11.12 -1.26
CA LYS A 133 2.92 12.10 -0.24
C LYS A 133 3.98 12.30 0.85
N GLN A 134 4.74 11.25 1.18
CA GLN A 134 5.85 11.30 2.14
C GLN A 134 7.17 11.79 1.54
N GLY A 135 7.21 12.16 0.25
CA GLY A 135 8.44 12.61 -0.43
C GLY A 135 9.47 11.48 -0.65
N LYS A 136 9.06 10.22 -0.50
CA LYS A 136 9.91 9.03 -0.69
C LYS A 136 9.79 8.44 -2.10
N GLY A 137 8.96 9.02 -2.95
CA GLY A 137 8.72 8.58 -4.33
C GLY A 137 9.12 9.65 -5.35
N THR A 138 9.10 9.29 -6.63
CA THR A 138 9.58 10.15 -7.73
C THR A 138 8.52 11.11 -8.30
N ALA A 139 7.33 11.20 -7.66
CA ALA A 139 6.17 12.02 -8.02
C ALA A 139 5.74 12.01 -9.51
N TYR A 140 4.57 11.40 -9.79
CA TYR A 140 3.66 11.89 -10.82
C TYR A 140 2.67 12.81 -10.10
N GLU A 141 2.83 14.12 -10.24
CA GLU A 141 1.84 15.09 -9.75
C GLU A 141 0.62 15.10 -10.69
N GLU A 142 -0.55 14.91 -10.07
CA GLU A 142 -1.89 15.40 -10.45
C GLU A 142 -2.63 14.85 -11.69
N SER A 143 -2.02 14.18 -12.66
CA SER A 143 -2.73 13.90 -13.94
C SER A 143 -3.56 12.60 -14.05
N TRP A 144 -3.69 11.76 -13.01
CA TRP A 144 -4.26 10.40 -13.15
C TRP A 144 -5.63 10.17 -12.49
N ASP A 145 -6.08 11.04 -11.58
CA ASP A 145 -7.45 10.95 -11.05
C ASP A 145 -8.51 11.23 -12.14
N GLU A 146 -8.13 11.90 -13.24
CA GLU A 146 -8.96 12.06 -14.45
C GLU A 146 -9.10 10.76 -15.28
N TYR A 147 -8.17 9.81 -15.19
CA TYR A 147 -8.18 8.60 -16.03
C TYR A 147 -9.05 7.47 -15.47
N ILE A 148 -9.31 7.47 -14.16
CA ILE A 148 -10.15 6.45 -13.49
C ILE A 148 -11.63 6.90 -13.45
N HIS A 149 -11.88 8.19 -13.61
CA HIS A 149 -13.22 8.80 -13.60
C HIS A 149 -13.67 9.34 -14.97
N GLY A 150 -12.91 9.07 -16.03
CA GLY A 150 -13.29 9.27 -17.43
C GLY A 150 -14.04 8.08 -17.99
#